data_AF-A0A377WZX1-F1
#
_entry.id   AF-A0A377WZX1-F1
#
_cell.length_a   1.000
_cell.length_b   1.000
_cell.length_c   1.000
_cell.angle_alpha   90.00
_cell.angle_beta   90.00
_cell.angle_gamma   90.00
#
_symmetry.space_group_name_H-M   'P 1'
#
loop_
_entity.id
_entity.type
_entity.pdbx_description
1 polymer ?
#
loop_
_entity_poly.entity_id
_entity_poly.type
_entity_poly.pdbx_seq_one_letter_code
_entity_poly.pdbx_strand_id
1 'polypeptide(L)' 'MFVELIYDKRNFAGLPGAREAILNELTKRMQRIFPEAEVRVKR' A
#
# COMPACT_ATOMS: atom_id res chain seq x y z
N MET A 1 15.03 3.09 -1.94
CA MET A 1 13.96 3.98 -2.46
C MET A 1 12.76 3.87 -1.53
N PHE A 2 12.00 4.95 -1.34
CA PHE A 2 10.84 4.96 -0.44
C PHE A 2 9.56 5.28 -1.19
N VAL A 3 8.49 4.51 -0.94
CA VAL A 3 7.16 4.72 -1.54
C VAL A 3 6.11 4.77 -0.42
N GLU A 4 5.38 5.87 -0.33
CA GLU A 4 4.26 6.01 0.61
C GLU A 4 2.97 6.33 -0.14
N LEU A 5 1.96 5.49 0.06
CA LEU A 5 0.61 5.75 -0.43
C LEU A 5 -0.23 6.35 0.69
N ILE A 6 -0.78 7.53 0.44
CA ILE A 6 -1.76 8.19 1.30
C ILE A 6 -3.11 8.10 0.61
N TYR A 7 -4.13 7.62 1.32
CA TYR A 7 -5.47 7.52 0.79
C TYR A 7 -6.51 7.99 1.81
N ASP A 8 -7.67 8.42 1.33
CA ASP A 8 -8.81 8.75 2.19
C ASP A 8 -9.55 7.48 2.63
N LYS A 9 -9.69 7.27 3.95
CA LYS A 9 -10.41 6.12 4.52
C LYS A 9 -11.82 5.93 3.93
N ARG A 10 -12.51 6.99 3.51
CA ARG A 10 -13.85 6.95 2.91
C ARG A 10 -13.87 6.20 1.58
N ASN A 11 -12.77 6.17 0.84
CA ASN A 11 -12.66 5.45 -0.43
C ASN A 11 -12.84 3.94 -0.27
N PHE A 12 -12.62 3.42 0.95
CA PHE A 12 -12.71 2.00 1.27
C PHE A 12 -13.66 1.74 2.45
N ALA A 13 -14.57 2.67 2.73
CA ALA A 13 -15.59 2.48 3.75
C ALA A 13 -16.46 1.26 3.38
N GLY A 14 -16.47 0.24 4.24
CA GLY A 14 -17.17 -1.03 3.99
C GLY A 14 -16.30 -2.16 3.44
N LEU A 15 -15.01 -1.91 3.16
CA LEU A 15 -14.04 -2.94 2.79
C LEU A 15 -13.15 -3.29 4.00
N PRO A 16 -13.44 -4.36 4.74
CA PRO A 16 -12.58 -4.79 5.85
C PRO A 16 -11.20 -5.19 5.32
N GLY A 17 -10.15 -4.78 6.02
CA GLY A 17 -8.77 -5.13 5.65
C GLY A 17 -8.23 -4.39 4.42
N ALA A 18 -8.88 -3.31 3.96
CA ALA A 18 -8.44 -2.57 2.78
C ALA A 18 -6.99 -2.07 2.88
N ARG A 19 -6.55 -1.65 4.07
CA ARG A 19 -5.18 -1.18 4.28
C ARG A 19 -4.16 -2.29 4.02
N GLU A 20 -4.39 -3.47 4.59
CA GLU A 20 -3.53 -4.64 4.43
C GLU A 20 -3.50 -5.11 2.98
N ALA A 21 -4.66 -5.15 2.31
CA ALA A 21 -4.76 -5.51 0.91
C ALA A 21 -3.94 -4.57 0.02
N ILE A 22 -4.05 -3.25 0.24
CA ILE A 22 -3.29 -2.24 -0.49
C ILE A 22 -1.79 -2.38 -0.21
N LEU A 23 -1.39 -2.54 1.05
CA LEU A 23 0.02 -2.69 1.43
C LEU A 23 0.64 -3.92 0.77
N ASN A 24 -0.04 -5.06 0.80
CA ASN A 24 0.44 -6.31 0.23
C ASN A 24 0.63 -6.20 -1.30
N GLU A 25 -0.37 -5.65 -2.00
CA GLU A 25 -0.30 -5.51 -3.45
C GLU A 25 0.76 -4.50 -3.89
N LEU A 26 0.84 -3.35 -3.20
CA LEU A 26 1.84 -2.33 -3.49
C LEU A 26 3.26 -2.86 -3.21
N THR A 27 3.45 -3.58 -2.11
CA THR A 27 4.74 -4.20 -1.75
C THR A 27 5.18 -5.19 -2.84
N LYS A 28 4.29 -6.10 -3.24
CA LYS A 28 4.57 -7.09 -4.28
C LYS A 28 4.97 -6.45 -5.61
N ARG A 29 4.27 -5.39 -6.04
CA ARG A 29 4.56 -4.69 -7.29
C ARG A 29 5.86 -3.90 -7.23
N MET A 30 6.11 -3.21 -6.12
CA MET A 30 7.32 -2.41 -5.94
C MET A 30 8.54 -3.28 -5.83
N GLN A 31 8.54 -4.33 -5.01
CA GLN A 31 9.70 -5.23 -4.86
C GLN A 31 10.07 -5.95 -6.16
N ARG A 32 9.11 -6.19 -7.06
CA ARG A 32 9.40 -6.76 -8.38
C ARG A 32 10.25 -5.84 -9.27
N ILE A 33 10.11 -4.53 -9.14
CA ILE A 33 10.81 -3.52 -9.96
C ILE A 33 12.01 -2.94 -9.19
N PHE A 34 11.84 -2.76 -7.90
CA PHE A 34 12.78 -2.15 -6.96
C PHE A 34 12.85 -3.04 -5.70
N PRO A 35 13.70 -4.09 -5.71
CA PRO A 35 13.74 -5.11 -4.65
C PRO A 35 13.92 -4.56 -3.23
N GLU A 36 14.66 -3.45 -3.11
CA GLU A 36 14.98 -2.82 -1.83
C GLU A 36 14.07 -1.61 -1.50
N ALA A 37 12.94 -1.46 -2.20
CA ALA A 37 12.02 -0.37 -1.92
C ALA A 37 11.29 -0.62 -0.59
N GLU A 38 11.32 0.38 0.28
CA GLU A 38 10.48 0.42 1.47
C GLU A 38 9.10 0.98 1.11
N VAL A 39 8.04 0.22 1.43
CA VAL A 39 6.65 0.57 1.08
C VAL A 39 5.84 0.82 2.35
N ARG A 40 5.15 1.96 2.39
CA ARG A 40 4.25 2.35 3.49
C ARG A 40 2.89 2.76 2.96
N VAL A 41 1.87 2.55 3.79
CA VAL A 41 0.49 2.94 3.51
C VAL A 41 -0.09 3.67 4.71
N LYS A 42 -0.56 4.90 4.49
CA LYS A 42 -1.24 5.76 5.48
C LYS A 42 -2.68 6.04 5.02
N ARG A 43 -3.57 6.09 6.00
CA ARG A 43 -5.02 6.30 5.85
C ARG A 43 -5.45 7.61 6.49
#